data_AF-A0A2E0V7N8-F1
#
_entry.id   AF-A0A2E0V7N8-F1
#
_cell.length_a   1.000
_cell.length_b   1.000
_cell.length_c   1.000
_cell.angle_alpha   90.00
_cell.angle_beta   90.00
_cell.angle_gamma   90.00
#
_symmetry.space_group_name_H-M   'P 1'
#
loop_
_entity.id
_entity.type
_entity.pdbx_description
1 polymer ?
#
loop_
_entity_poly.entity_id
_entity_poly.type
_entity_poly.pdbx_seq_one_letter_code
_entity_poly.pdbx_strand_id
1 'polypeptide(L)'
;MTSPGLPPTLSSSQILPKGGGFGLLSGLSATNQTPRVLPDSTSTTSFSRPIEDTFRNTPMNFPRFSGTFFLTLVISAGSSTSGMSYNARDIKSDTSFFTDGSCRELRKQIQTKDLALFRSELLRNIARGLLDGNYDTTYRAASYPAYPSPQALQRTIKLGDGFSRYENITGIFLGKGEHVVLTGETNDRKLSLLIPDWMRKPPPGIEPSKDPNGWGLKRQEIMLRPGVNIIKVEKGGLVYLSYYDNHPEQAPSIPVHFPTGKVNGYFDASKHDNGDWNRLLDNAIAPILDARGKHIQVAYPVEWFNMHTRGKGVELIQNYDTMLLHHYTILGLVKYRKIPPNRILARVNYNYYMFRDRDGVAYFGNKGTMRMVANPEVVTKGDPCWGFCHEAGHVLQLRPQITWGGLTEVSCNIFSMYTRGKMGNESRLASQKNYAKARRKIVDSDPRISYLQDPDVFNRLVPFWQLHLYFQKNGKPDFYADVMEEMRNRPDAGRGNDSIRNQFQFIRICCDVGETDLTDFFEKWGFFYVGEIKLKDYRNYHFVVTEEMVAETKAYITRKNYRKPAEDPSLLSD
;
A
#
# COMPACT_ATOMS: atom_id res chain seq x y z
N MET A 1 25.87 48.78 -35.70
CA MET A 1 26.96 48.09 -36.40
C MET A 1 27.41 46.92 -35.52
N THR A 2 27.30 45.71 -36.10
CA THR A 2 28.07 44.46 -35.85
C THR A 2 28.24 43.98 -34.40
N SER A 3 27.91 42.76 -33.97
CA SER A 3 27.39 41.50 -34.54
C SER A 3 27.04 40.60 -33.33
N PRO A 4 25.97 39.80 -33.31
CA PRO A 4 25.76 38.79 -32.27
C PRO A 4 26.34 37.42 -32.70
N GLY A 5 27.17 36.85 -31.83
CA GLY A 5 27.79 35.54 -31.98
C GLY A 5 26.80 34.38 -31.74
N LEU A 6 27.04 33.31 -32.51
CA LEU A 6 26.32 32.04 -32.58
C LEU A 6 26.18 31.29 -31.24
N PRO A 7 25.09 30.54 -31.05
CA PRO A 7 24.99 29.49 -30.04
C PRO A 7 25.59 28.16 -30.55
N PRO A 8 26.23 27.32 -29.72
CA PRO A 8 26.61 25.99 -30.14
C PRO A 8 25.48 24.97 -29.90
N THR A 9 24.97 24.47 -31.04
CA THR A 9 24.77 23.04 -31.37
C THR A 9 23.85 22.17 -30.51
N LEU A 10 22.64 21.95 -31.04
CA LEU A 10 21.93 20.68 -30.97
C LEU A 10 22.70 19.60 -31.75
N SER A 11 22.89 18.42 -31.17
CA SER A 11 23.29 17.22 -31.89
C SER A 11 22.25 16.13 -31.64
N SER A 12 21.67 15.67 -32.75
CA SER A 12 20.78 14.54 -32.88
C SER A 12 21.55 13.31 -33.36
N SER A 13 21.29 12.14 -32.78
CA SER A 13 21.25 10.88 -33.56
C SER A 13 20.46 9.79 -32.84
N GLN A 14 19.39 9.35 -33.50
CA GLN A 14 18.76 8.05 -33.31
C GLN A 14 19.59 6.99 -34.04
N ILE A 15 19.94 5.86 -33.41
CA ILE A 15 20.11 4.54 -34.06
C ILE A 15 19.76 3.43 -33.04
N LEU A 16 18.85 2.52 -33.42
CA LEU A 16 18.65 1.14 -32.92
C LEU A 16 18.89 0.19 -34.12
N PRO A 17 19.00 -1.15 -33.99
CA PRO A 17 19.34 -2.01 -32.84
C PRO A 17 20.36 -3.15 -33.16
N LYS A 18 20.89 -3.81 -32.11
CA LYS A 18 21.03 -5.30 -31.92
C LYS A 18 22.14 -5.63 -30.91
N GLY A 19 21.87 -6.62 -30.04
CA GLY A 19 22.89 -7.30 -29.22
C GLY A 19 22.42 -7.54 -27.79
N GLY A 20 22.07 -8.79 -27.48
CA GLY A 20 21.65 -9.22 -26.13
C GLY A 20 22.79 -9.18 -25.12
N GLY A 21 22.44 -8.96 -23.86
CA GLY A 21 23.36 -9.02 -22.73
C GLY A 21 22.66 -8.59 -21.46
N PHE A 22 22.51 -9.53 -20.52
CA PHE A 22 22.00 -9.30 -19.18
C PHE A 22 22.84 -8.24 -18.45
N GLY A 23 22.19 -7.23 -17.91
CA GLY A 23 22.79 -6.29 -16.95
C GLY A 23 22.07 -4.96 -16.93
N LEU A 24 21.19 -4.74 -15.94
CA LEU A 24 20.71 -3.40 -15.58
C LEU A 24 19.95 -3.46 -14.25
N LEU A 25 20.51 -2.85 -13.21
CA LEU A 25 19.80 -2.04 -12.19
C LEU A 25 20.84 -1.30 -11.33
N SER A 26 21.66 -0.49 -11.99
CA SER A 26 22.45 0.58 -11.36
C SER A 26 22.25 1.84 -12.20
N GLY A 27 21.12 2.50 -12.03
CA GLY A 27 20.81 3.70 -12.82
C GLY A 27 19.33 3.95 -13.04
N LEU A 28 18.54 4.00 -11.96
CA LEU A 28 17.24 4.67 -12.00
C LEU A 28 17.20 5.61 -10.79
N SER A 29 17.78 6.78 -10.98
CA SER A 29 17.31 7.99 -10.31
C SER A 29 15.85 8.14 -10.75
N ALA A 30 14.92 8.12 -9.79
CA ALA A 30 13.55 8.49 -10.03
C ALA A 30 13.54 9.86 -10.71
N THR A 31 13.07 9.92 -11.96
CA THR A 31 12.91 11.16 -12.68
C THR A 31 11.98 12.07 -11.87
N ASN A 32 12.57 13.17 -11.42
CA ASN A 32 11.94 14.23 -10.63
C ASN A 32 10.78 14.89 -11.40
N GLN A 33 9.58 14.33 -11.33
CA GLN A 33 8.34 15.04 -11.68
C GLN A 33 7.47 15.21 -10.43
N THR A 34 7.45 16.46 -9.97
CA THR A 34 6.61 16.97 -8.88
C THR A 34 5.13 16.92 -9.27
N PRO A 35 4.23 16.29 -8.48
CA PRO A 35 2.79 16.45 -8.66
C PRO A 35 2.33 17.77 -8.01
N ARG A 36 1.70 18.66 -8.79
CA ARG A 36 0.87 19.75 -8.25
C ARG A 36 -0.43 19.15 -7.73
N VAL A 37 -0.76 19.44 -6.48
CA VAL A 37 -2.13 19.33 -5.96
C VAL A 37 -2.87 20.58 -6.43
N LEU A 38 -3.96 20.41 -7.19
CA LEU A 38 -4.92 21.47 -7.48
C LEU A 38 -6.26 21.14 -6.79
N PRO A 39 -6.95 22.15 -6.23
CA PRO A 39 -8.23 21.95 -5.56
C PRO A 39 -9.41 21.87 -6.54
N ASP A 40 -10.50 21.27 -6.07
CA ASP A 40 -11.77 21.08 -6.77
C ASP A 40 -12.34 22.37 -7.40
N SER A 41 -12.88 22.25 -8.61
CA SER A 41 -13.99 23.10 -9.04
C SER A 41 -14.89 22.37 -10.06
N THR A 42 -16.17 22.58 -9.85
CA THR A 42 -17.32 22.13 -10.64
C THR A 42 -17.51 23.01 -11.89
N SER A 43 -17.89 22.41 -13.02
CA SER A 43 -19.03 22.82 -13.86
C SER A 43 -18.88 22.32 -15.31
N THR A 44 -20.06 21.98 -15.84
CA THR A 44 -20.43 21.44 -17.15
C THR A 44 -20.15 22.35 -18.33
N THR A 45 -19.87 21.79 -19.52
CA THR A 45 -20.78 21.82 -20.69
C THR A 45 -20.17 21.11 -21.92
N SER A 46 -21.07 20.44 -22.65
CA SER A 46 -20.90 19.69 -23.89
C SER A 46 -20.48 20.54 -25.08
N PHE A 47 -19.81 19.94 -26.09
CA PHE A 47 -20.22 20.05 -27.50
C PHE A 47 -19.62 18.92 -28.35
N SER A 48 -20.50 18.29 -29.12
CA SER A 48 -20.28 17.22 -30.09
C SER A 48 -19.83 17.77 -31.44
N ARG A 49 -18.98 17.04 -32.19
CA ARG A 49 -19.24 16.62 -33.57
C ARG A 49 -18.12 15.71 -34.14
N PRO A 50 -18.45 14.81 -35.08
CA PRO A 50 -17.57 13.75 -35.59
C PRO A 50 -16.87 14.16 -36.89
N ILE A 51 -15.73 13.52 -37.19
CA ILE A 51 -15.19 13.47 -38.55
C ILE A 51 -14.88 12.01 -38.87
N GLU A 52 -15.62 11.49 -39.85
CA GLU A 52 -15.40 10.25 -40.58
C GLU A 52 -14.29 10.40 -41.63
N ASP A 53 -13.84 9.23 -42.12
CA ASP A 53 -13.26 8.96 -43.44
C ASP A 53 -11.75 9.20 -43.66
N THR A 54 -10.96 8.32 -44.30
CA THR A 54 -11.08 6.94 -44.80
C THR A 54 -9.69 6.49 -45.32
N PHE A 55 -9.55 5.19 -45.65
CA PHE A 55 -8.58 4.56 -46.57
C PHE A 55 -7.16 4.30 -46.01
N ARG A 56 -6.58 3.09 -46.02
CA ARG A 56 -6.46 2.12 -47.13
C ARG A 56 -5.85 0.79 -46.62
N ASN A 57 -6.35 -0.32 -47.15
CA ASN A 57 -5.81 -1.68 -47.03
C ASN A 57 -4.52 -1.86 -47.85
N THR A 58 -3.59 -2.66 -47.32
CA THR A 58 -2.80 -3.60 -48.14
C THR A 58 -2.41 -4.83 -47.31
N PRO A 59 -2.52 -6.07 -47.83
CA PRO A 59 -2.39 -7.30 -47.06
C PRO A 59 -0.96 -7.86 -47.10
N MET A 60 -0.51 -8.48 -46.01
CA MET A 60 0.69 -9.34 -46.02
C MET A 60 0.33 -10.75 -45.53
N ASN A 61 0.54 -11.72 -46.44
CA ASN A 61 0.45 -13.15 -46.24
C ASN A 61 1.61 -13.66 -45.38
N PHE A 62 1.32 -14.54 -44.41
CA PHE A 62 2.27 -15.51 -43.87
C PHE A 62 1.57 -16.87 -43.61
N PRO A 63 2.31 -17.98 -43.68
CA PRO A 63 1.79 -19.30 -44.03
C PRO A 63 1.09 -20.03 -42.87
N ARG A 64 0.18 -20.92 -43.27
CA ARG A 64 -0.60 -21.83 -42.44
C ARG A 64 0.29 -22.80 -41.65
N PHE A 65 0.14 -22.81 -40.33
CA PHE A 65 0.44 -23.98 -39.49
C PHE A 65 -0.89 -24.60 -39.04
N SER A 66 -1.11 -25.84 -39.45
CA SER A 66 -2.24 -26.68 -39.06
C SER A 66 -2.02 -27.24 -37.65
N GLY A 67 -2.73 -26.70 -36.67
CA GLY A 67 -2.85 -27.26 -35.32
C GLY A 67 -4.31 -27.26 -34.92
N THR A 68 -4.93 -28.44 -34.94
CA THR A 68 -6.35 -28.65 -34.66
C THR A 68 -6.62 -28.42 -33.17
N PHE A 69 -7.06 -27.22 -32.79
CA PHE A 69 -7.72 -26.98 -31.51
C PHE A 69 -9.23 -27.09 -31.71
N PHE A 70 -9.86 -28.06 -31.04
CA PHE A 70 -11.31 -28.13 -30.93
C PHE A 70 -11.80 -26.90 -30.15
N LEU A 71 -12.28 -25.90 -30.88
CA LEU A 71 -13.01 -24.76 -30.34
C LEU A 71 -14.45 -25.23 -30.10
N THR A 72 -14.77 -25.65 -28.88
CA THR A 72 -16.17 -25.82 -28.47
C THR A 72 -16.79 -24.43 -28.37
N LEU A 73 -17.42 -24.00 -29.46
CA LEU A 73 -18.22 -22.78 -29.53
C LEU A 73 -19.47 -22.98 -28.66
N VAL A 74 -19.38 -22.63 -27.38
CA VAL A 74 -20.58 -22.46 -26.55
C VAL A 74 -21.26 -21.18 -27.03
N ILE A 75 -22.27 -21.35 -27.87
CA ILE A 75 -23.23 -20.30 -28.22
C ILE A 75 -23.88 -19.88 -26.92
N SER A 76 -23.38 -18.78 -26.35
CA SER A 76 -24.00 -18.12 -25.22
C SER A 76 -25.26 -17.46 -25.77
N ALA A 77 -26.41 -18.12 -25.61
CA ALA A 77 -27.69 -17.47 -25.79
C ALA A 77 -27.70 -16.24 -24.87
N GLY A 78 -27.64 -15.06 -25.49
CA GLY A 78 -27.76 -13.80 -24.79
C GLY A 78 -29.15 -13.67 -24.22
N SER A 79 -29.36 -14.18 -23.01
CA SER A 79 -30.49 -13.79 -22.18
C SER A 79 -30.30 -12.32 -21.84
N SER A 80 -30.98 -11.45 -22.58
CA SER A 80 -31.20 -10.07 -22.19
C SER A 80 -31.80 -10.08 -20.78
N THR A 81 -31.00 -9.74 -19.77
CA THR A 81 -31.53 -9.52 -18.42
C THR A 81 -32.35 -8.24 -18.46
N SER A 82 -33.65 -8.40 -18.65
CA SER A 82 -34.64 -7.42 -18.21
C SER A 82 -34.29 -7.03 -16.77
N GLY A 83 -34.12 -5.73 -16.53
CA GLY A 83 -33.75 -5.23 -15.22
C GLY A 83 -34.79 -5.66 -14.20
N MET A 84 -34.42 -6.56 -13.28
CA MET A 84 -35.22 -6.85 -12.11
C MET A 84 -35.22 -5.59 -11.25
N SER A 85 -36.31 -4.81 -11.33
CA SER A 85 -36.51 -3.66 -10.44
C SER A 85 -36.91 -4.20 -9.07
N TYR A 86 -36.05 -4.02 -8.07
CA TYR A 86 -36.35 -4.45 -6.70
C TYR A 86 -37.36 -3.50 -6.04
N ASN A 87 -38.47 -4.03 -5.52
CA ASN A 87 -39.43 -3.22 -4.76
C ASN A 87 -38.99 -3.08 -3.30
N ALA A 88 -38.46 -1.91 -2.94
CA ALA A 88 -38.00 -1.60 -1.58
C ALA A 88 -39.07 -1.83 -0.51
N ARG A 89 -40.35 -1.54 -0.83
CA ARG A 89 -41.46 -1.64 0.13
C ARG A 89 -41.76 -3.10 0.46
N ASP A 90 -41.76 -3.96 -0.55
CA ASP A 90 -42.03 -5.40 -0.36
C ASP A 90 -40.89 -6.06 0.41
N ILE A 91 -39.64 -5.76 0.05
CA ILE A 91 -38.46 -6.23 0.79
C ILE A 91 -38.53 -5.75 2.25
N LYS A 92 -38.81 -4.45 2.46
CA LYS A 92 -38.93 -3.89 3.81
C LYS A 92 -40.03 -4.56 4.63
N SER A 93 -41.19 -4.83 4.02
CA SER A 93 -42.29 -5.54 4.68
C SER A 93 -41.86 -6.92 5.17
N ASP A 94 -41.16 -7.68 4.32
CA ASP A 94 -40.77 -9.05 4.63
C ASP A 94 -39.65 -9.13 5.69
N THR A 95 -38.94 -8.04 5.98
CA THR A 95 -37.93 -8.02 7.07
C THR A 95 -38.51 -8.41 8.44
N SER A 96 -39.83 -8.23 8.66
CA SER A 96 -40.48 -8.62 9.92
C SER A 96 -40.44 -10.12 10.20
N PHE A 97 -40.28 -10.96 9.16
CA PHE A 97 -40.15 -12.42 9.31
C PHE A 97 -38.76 -12.86 9.81
N PHE A 98 -37.80 -11.95 9.86
CA PHE A 98 -36.43 -12.20 10.29
C PHE A 98 -36.14 -11.65 11.68
N THR A 99 -35.06 -12.12 12.29
CA THR A 99 -34.65 -11.74 13.65
C THR A 99 -34.19 -10.28 13.74
N ASP A 100 -33.52 -9.77 12.69
CA ASP A 100 -33.04 -8.39 12.58
C ASP A 100 -33.06 -7.87 11.12
N GLY A 101 -32.67 -6.60 10.92
CA GLY A 101 -32.65 -5.93 9.61
C GLY A 101 -31.66 -6.51 8.59
N SER A 102 -30.74 -7.38 8.99
CA SER A 102 -29.83 -8.08 8.07
C SER A 102 -30.48 -9.27 7.38
N CYS A 103 -31.62 -9.75 7.90
CA CYS A 103 -32.38 -10.87 7.34
C CYS A 103 -31.53 -12.14 7.11
N ARG A 104 -30.58 -12.42 8.02
CA ARG A 104 -29.71 -13.59 7.94
C ARG A 104 -30.32 -14.83 8.61
N GLU A 105 -31.26 -14.62 9.52
CA GLU A 105 -31.91 -15.67 10.28
C GLU A 105 -33.42 -15.38 10.38
N LEU A 106 -34.23 -16.42 10.16
CA LEU A 106 -35.68 -16.34 10.32
C LEU A 106 -36.06 -16.36 11.80
N ARG A 107 -37.18 -15.73 12.15
CA ARG A 107 -37.75 -15.92 13.48
C ARG A 107 -38.19 -17.38 13.66
N LYS A 108 -38.02 -17.92 14.86
CA LYS A 108 -38.27 -19.34 15.18
C LYS A 108 -39.65 -19.87 14.78
N GLN A 109 -40.67 -19.01 14.77
CA GLN A 109 -42.03 -19.38 14.42
C GLN A 109 -42.30 -19.51 12.92
N ILE A 110 -41.38 -19.08 12.05
CA ILE A 110 -41.58 -19.12 10.59
C ILE A 110 -41.36 -20.53 10.08
N GLN A 111 -42.32 -21.03 9.30
CA GLN A 111 -42.32 -22.36 8.71
C GLN A 111 -42.54 -22.27 7.18
N THR A 112 -42.37 -23.40 6.47
CA THR A 112 -42.52 -23.47 5.02
C THR A 112 -43.87 -22.95 4.51
N LYS A 113 -44.96 -23.15 5.27
CA LYS A 113 -46.30 -22.62 4.92
C LYS A 113 -46.36 -21.09 4.89
N ASP A 114 -45.52 -20.42 5.68
CA ASP A 114 -45.50 -18.96 5.81
C ASP A 114 -44.77 -18.29 4.63
N LEU A 115 -44.07 -19.05 3.79
CA LEU A 115 -43.43 -18.53 2.57
C LEU A 115 -44.44 -17.88 1.61
N ALA A 116 -45.72 -18.24 1.68
CA ALA A 116 -46.80 -17.62 0.91
C ALA A 116 -47.12 -16.18 1.36
N LEU A 117 -46.70 -15.79 2.58
CA LEU A 117 -46.92 -14.45 3.13
C LEU A 117 -45.87 -13.43 2.68
N PHE A 118 -44.74 -13.89 2.13
CA PHE A 118 -43.68 -13.03 1.63
C PHE A 118 -44.12 -12.30 0.35
N ARG A 119 -43.92 -10.99 0.33
CA ARG A 119 -44.24 -10.12 -0.82
C ARG A 119 -43.11 -10.06 -1.82
N SER A 120 -41.87 -10.10 -1.34
CA SER A 120 -40.66 -10.10 -2.15
C SER A 120 -40.26 -11.51 -2.52
N GLU A 121 -40.13 -11.79 -3.81
CA GLU A 121 -39.57 -13.05 -4.29
C GLU A 121 -38.14 -13.28 -3.76
N LEU A 122 -37.34 -12.22 -3.65
CA LEU A 122 -35.97 -12.29 -3.16
C LEU A 122 -35.91 -12.82 -1.72
N LEU A 123 -36.66 -12.21 -0.80
CA LEU A 123 -36.65 -12.64 0.60
C LEU A 123 -37.40 -13.95 0.82
N ARG A 124 -38.42 -14.25 0.00
CA ARG A 124 -39.07 -15.56 0.00
C ARG A 124 -38.10 -16.68 -0.36
N ASN A 125 -37.25 -16.47 -1.36
CA ASN A 125 -36.27 -17.47 -1.80
C ASN A 125 -35.15 -17.64 -0.76
N ILE A 126 -34.70 -16.56 -0.12
CA ILE A 126 -33.77 -16.64 1.02
C ILE A 126 -34.42 -17.42 2.17
N ALA A 127 -35.64 -17.08 2.56
CA ALA A 127 -36.35 -17.73 3.64
C ALA A 127 -36.51 -19.23 3.37
N ARG A 128 -36.87 -19.61 2.14
CA ARG A 128 -36.92 -21.02 1.73
C ARG A 128 -35.56 -21.70 1.93
N GLY A 129 -34.47 -21.11 1.42
CA GLY A 129 -33.15 -21.72 1.53
C GLY A 129 -32.64 -21.82 2.97
N LEU A 130 -33.01 -20.87 3.84
CA LEU A 130 -32.71 -20.93 5.27
C LEU A 130 -33.49 -22.05 5.96
N LEU A 131 -34.78 -22.23 5.65
CA LEU A 131 -35.59 -23.33 6.18
C LEU A 131 -35.07 -24.70 5.72
N ASP A 132 -34.65 -24.79 4.46
CA ASP A 132 -34.13 -26.03 3.86
C ASP A 132 -32.68 -26.32 4.26
N GLY A 133 -32.00 -25.40 4.96
CA GLY A 133 -30.60 -25.53 5.36
C GLY A 133 -29.59 -25.48 4.19
N ASN A 134 -29.99 -24.97 3.03
CA ASN A 134 -29.17 -24.95 1.80
C ASN A 134 -28.69 -23.55 1.39
N TYR A 135 -29.00 -22.51 2.19
CA TYR A 135 -28.55 -21.15 1.93
C TYR A 135 -27.11 -20.92 2.42
N ASP A 136 -26.16 -20.86 1.49
CA ASP A 136 -24.75 -20.57 1.82
C ASP A 136 -24.58 -19.11 2.27
N THR A 137 -24.31 -18.95 3.57
CA THR A 137 -24.08 -17.66 4.23
C THR A 137 -22.62 -17.26 4.27
N THR A 138 -21.68 -18.15 3.93
CA THR A 138 -20.23 -18.01 4.19
C THR A 138 -19.67 -16.64 3.82
N TYR A 139 -20.02 -16.13 2.64
CA TYR A 139 -19.65 -14.79 2.16
C TYR A 139 -20.85 -13.85 2.04
N ARG A 140 -22.05 -14.41 1.82
CA ARG A 140 -23.25 -13.60 1.59
C ARG A 140 -23.69 -12.88 2.84
N ALA A 141 -23.50 -13.44 4.01
CA ALA A 141 -24.07 -12.97 5.26
C ALA A 141 -23.04 -13.06 6.38
N ALA A 142 -22.38 -11.94 6.69
CA ALA A 142 -21.31 -11.90 7.68
C ALA A 142 -21.49 -10.74 8.66
N SER A 143 -20.81 -10.82 9.79
CA SER A 143 -20.69 -9.71 10.74
C SER A 143 -19.29 -9.11 10.60
N TYR A 144 -19.22 -7.79 10.44
CA TYR A 144 -17.96 -7.10 10.19
C TYR A 144 -17.55 -6.25 11.40
N PRO A 145 -16.36 -6.46 11.97
CA PRO A 145 -15.86 -5.63 13.06
C PRO A 145 -15.43 -4.26 12.55
N ALA A 146 -15.38 -3.29 13.46
CA ALA A 146 -14.73 -2.00 13.20
C ALA A 146 -13.20 -2.17 13.24
N TYR A 147 -12.52 -1.49 12.33
CA TYR A 147 -11.06 -1.34 12.40
C TYR A 147 -10.68 0.05 12.90
N PRO A 148 -9.51 0.22 13.53
CA PRO A 148 -8.99 1.54 13.86
C PRO A 148 -8.97 2.47 12.65
N SER A 149 -9.55 3.65 12.81
CA SER A 149 -9.50 4.72 11.83
C SER A 149 -8.08 5.26 11.64
N PRO A 150 -7.78 5.94 10.52
CA PRO A 150 -6.53 6.66 10.35
C PRO A 150 -6.20 7.59 11.51
N GLN A 151 -7.22 8.24 12.08
CA GLN A 151 -7.06 9.14 13.21
C GLN A 151 -6.73 8.36 14.48
N ALA A 152 -7.33 7.19 14.70
CA ALA A 152 -6.96 6.31 15.81
C ALA A 152 -5.51 5.84 15.68
N LEU A 153 -5.11 5.35 14.51
CA LEU A 153 -3.74 4.93 14.24
C LEU A 153 -2.75 6.11 14.39
N GLN A 154 -3.09 7.30 13.90
CA GLN A 154 -2.27 8.49 14.07
C GLN A 154 -2.09 8.86 15.55
N ARG A 155 -3.11 8.66 16.39
CA ARG A 155 -3.00 8.89 17.85
C ARG A 155 -2.14 7.83 18.53
N THR A 156 -2.31 6.55 18.20
CA THR A 156 -1.65 5.43 18.90
C THR A 156 -0.22 5.20 18.44
N ILE A 157 0.02 5.29 17.13
CA ILE A 157 1.29 4.97 16.49
C ILE A 157 1.81 6.06 15.57
N LYS A 158 1.23 7.26 15.54
CA LYS A 158 1.69 8.37 14.65
C LYS A 158 1.76 8.05 13.16
N LEU A 159 1.08 6.98 12.76
CA LEU A 159 0.96 6.52 11.40
C LEU A 159 -0.52 6.29 11.18
N GLY A 160 -1.14 6.86 10.15
CA GLY A 160 -2.53 6.59 9.82
C GLY A 160 -2.81 6.53 8.31
N ASP A 161 -1.80 6.83 7.50
CA ASP A 161 -1.85 6.86 6.05
C ASP A 161 -1.11 5.65 5.47
N GLY A 162 -1.66 5.00 4.45
CA GLY A 162 -1.06 3.83 3.80
C GLY A 162 -1.42 2.46 4.41
N PHE A 163 -2.20 2.41 5.49
CA PHE A 163 -2.89 1.18 5.91
C PHE A 163 -4.13 0.94 5.03
N SER A 164 -4.55 -0.32 4.92
CA SER A 164 -5.67 -0.72 4.06
C SER A 164 -6.95 0.04 4.41
N ARG A 165 -7.57 0.60 3.37
CA ARG A 165 -8.95 1.14 3.42
C ARG A 165 -10.01 0.09 3.09
N TYR A 166 -9.58 -1.17 2.96
CA TYR A 166 -10.34 -2.29 2.43
C TYR A 166 -10.28 -3.51 3.36
N GLU A 167 -10.13 -3.30 4.67
CA GLU A 167 -9.92 -4.37 5.68
C GLU A 167 -11.01 -5.44 5.67
N ASN A 168 -12.27 -5.00 5.61
CA ASN A 168 -13.43 -5.88 5.60
C ASN A 168 -13.72 -6.36 4.17
N ILE A 169 -12.95 -7.35 3.74
CA ILE A 169 -13.15 -8.10 2.49
C ILE A 169 -14.47 -8.87 2.58
N THR A 170 -15.38 -8.66 1.63
CA THR A 170 -16.67 -9.37 1.63
C THR A 170 -16.61 -10.70 0.89
N GLY A 171 -15.74 -10.81 -0.13
CA GLY A 171 -15.75 -11.94 -1.06
C GLY A 171 -16.94 -11.90 -2.03
N ILE A 172 -17.68 -10.79 -2.11
CA ILE A 172 -18.81 -10.61 -3.02
C ILE A 172 -18.40 -9.76 -4.22
N PHE A 173 -18.80 -10.20 -5.41
CA PHE A 173 -18.75 -9.43 -6.65
C PHE A 173 -20.15 -8.92 -6.99
N LEU A 174 -20.27 -7.61 -7.19
CA LEU A 174 -21.48 -6.99 -7.72
C LEU A 174 -21.25 -6.57 -9.16
N GLY A 175 -22.20 -6.89 -10.04
CA GLY A 175 -22.18 -6.46 -11.43
C GLY A 175 -22.63 -5.00 -11.54
N LYS A 176 -22.53 -4.43 -12.75
CA LYS A 176 -23.18 -3.15 -13.03
C LYS A 176 -24.70 -3.34 -12.95
N GLY A 177 -25.40 -2.46 -12.23
CA GLY A 177 -26.85 -2.51 -12.08
C GLY A 177 -27.33 -2.32 -10.66
N GLU A 178 -28.60 -2.64 -10.41
CA GLU A 178 -29.20 -2.56 -9.08
C GLU A 178 -28.89 -3.81 -8.26
N HIS A 179 -28.65 -3.61 -6.97
CA HIS A 179 -28.36 -4.66 -6.01
C HIS A 179 -29.04 -4.37 -4.67
N VAL A 180 -29.44 -5.43 -3.96
CA VAL A 180 -29.98 -5.34 -2.60
C VAL A 180 -28.90 -5.71 -1.60
N VAL A 181 -28.74 -4.88 -0.57
CA VAL A 181 -27.87 -5.09 0.59
C VAL A 181 -28.69 -4.84 1.85
N LEU A 182 -28.64 -5.77 2.79
CA LEU A 182 -29.39 -5.73 4.04
C LEU A 182 -28.39 -5.54 5.18
N THR A 183 -28.60 -4.52 6.00
CA THR A 183 -27.67 -4.14 7.06
C THR A 183 -28.39 -4.23 8.39
N GLY A 184 -27.73 -4.79 9.40
CA GLY A 184 -28.25 -4.77 10.77
C GLY A 184 -28.23 -3.37 11.38
N GLU A 185 -28.49 -3.30 12.67
CA GLU A 185 -28.35 -2.05 13.41
C GLU A 185 -26.90 -1.55 13.39
N THR A 186 -26.73 -0.24 13.23
CA THR A 186 -25.41 0.39 13.07
C THR A 186 -24.96 1.20 14.28
N ASN A 187 -25.84 1.43 15.26
CA ASN A 187 -25.56 2.21 16.47
C ASN A 187 -24.83 3.55 16.16
N ASP A 188 -25.40 4.31 15.23
CA ASP A 188 -24.89 5.59 14.72
C ASP A 188 -23.50 5.57 14.06
N ARG A 189 -22.96 4.37 13.81
CA ARG A 189 -21.71 4.22 13.05
C ARG A 189 -21.95 4.40 11.57
N LYS A 190 -21.00 5.04 10.90
CA LYS A 190 -21.03 5.25 9.44
C LYS A 190 -20.38 4.05 8.75
N LEU A 191 -21.09 3.49 7.78
CA LEU A 191 -20.62 2.39 6.95
C LEU A 191 -20.86 2.72 5.49
N SER A 192 -19.89 2.39 4.65
CA SER A 192 -20.05 2.47 3.21
C SER A 192 -19.52 1.21 2.54
N LEU A 193 -20.09 0.87 1.39
CA LEU A 193 -19.49 -0.09 0.48
C LEU A 193 -18.45 0.63 -0.37
N LEU A 194 -17.30 -0.01 -0.56
CA LEU A 194 -16.29 0.39 -1.52
C LEU A 194 -16.24 -0.63 -2.66
N ILE A 195 -16.30 -0.14 -3.89
CA ILE A 195 -16.18 -0.95 -5.11
C ILE A 195 -15.02 -0.37 -5.94
N PRO A 196 -13.78 -0.81 -5.69
CA PRO A 196 -12.59 -0.31 -6.37
C PRO A 196 -12.43 -0.88 -7.79
N ASP A 197 -11.94 -0.04 -8.69
CA ASP A 197 -11.52 -0.45 -10.03
C ASP A 197 -10.06 -0.93 -10.01
N TRP A 198 -9.81 -2.11 -9.44
CA TRP A 198 -8.45 -2.65 -9.30
C TRP A 198 -7.71 -2.79 -10.63
N MET A 199 -8.44 -3.09 -11.71
CA MET A 199 -7.90 -3.29 -13.05
C MET A 199 -7.88 -2.00 -13.88
N ARG A 200 -8.03 -0.83 -13.22
CA ARG A 200 -7.99 0.47 -13.88
C ARG A 200 -6.68 0.64 -14.65
N LYS A 201 -6.82 0.99 -15.93
CA LYS A 201 -5.71 1.33 -16.83
C LYS A 201 -5.86 2.77 -17.32
N PRO A 202 -4.77 3.42 -17.74
CA PRO A 202 -4.88 4.63 -18.54
C PRO A 202 -5.72 4.36 -19.80
N PRO A 203 -6.35 5.39 -20.39
CA PRO A 203 -7.07 5.23 -21.65
C PRO A 203 -6.18 4.60 -22.74
N PRO A 204 -6.74 3.79 -23.66
CA PRO A 204 -5.96 3.21 -24.75
C PRO A 204 -5.15 4.25 -25.52
N GLY A 205 -3.88 3.97 -25.80
CA GLY A 205 -2.97 4.89 -26.49
C GLY A 205 -2.38 6.01 -25.63
N ILE A 206 -2.79 6.13 -24.35
CA ILE A 206 -2.21 7.10 -23.41
C ILE A 206 -1.11 6.43 -22.60
N GLU A 207 0.06 7.08 -22.56
CA GLU A 207 1.15 6.66 -21.68
C GLU A 207 0.68 6.70 -20.21
N PRO A 208 1.01 5.69 -19.40
CA PRO A 208 0.61 5.61 -17.99
C PRO A 208 0.84 6.86 -17.14
N SER A 209 1.92 7.61 -17.40
CA SER A 209 2.28 8.86 -16.72
C SER A 209 1.46 10.08 -17.16
N LYS A 210 0.74 9.98 -18.28
CA LYS A 210 -0.07 11.05 -18.88
C LYS A 210 -1.58 10.78 -18.76
N ASP A 211 -1.96 9.90 -17.86
CA ASP A 211 -3.36 9.54 -17.62
C ASP A 211 -4.19 10.78 -17.23
N PRO A 212 -5.13 11.24 -18.09
CA PRO A 212 -5.90 12.46 -17.84
C PRO A 212 -6.84 12.32 -16.64
N ASN A 213 -7.19 11.10 -16.25
CA ASN A 213 -8.04 10.83 -15.09
C ASN A 213 -7.25 10.71 -13.78
N GLY A 214 -5.94 10.96 -13.84
CA GLY A 214 -4.98 10.78 -12.75
C GLY A 214 -4.64 9.31 -12.52
N TRP A 215 -3.47 9.02 -11.95
CA TRP A 215 -2.97 7.66 -11.74
C TRP A 215 -3.61 6.90 -10.56
N GLY A 216 -4.31 7.62 -9.67
CA GLY A 216 -4.88 7.07 -8.45
C GLY A 216 -5.96 6.02 -8.72
N LEU A 217 -6.11 5.10 -7.76
CA LEU A 217 -7.21 4.15 -7.78
C LEU A 217 -8.55 4.89 -7.78
N LYS A 218 -9.48 4.45 -8.63
CA LYS A 218 -10.87 4.93 -8.62
C LYS A 218 -11.73 3.90 -7.91
N ARG A 219 -12.74 4.37 -7.20
CA ARG A 219 -13.72 3.52 -6.53
C ARG A 219 -15.08 4.20 -6.49
N GLN A 220 -16.12 3.40 -6.52
CA GLN A 220 -17.45 3.84 -6.10
C GLN A 220 -17.57 3.67 -4.59
N GLU A 221 -18.12 4.66 -3.91
CA GLU A 221 -18.47 4.60 -2.49
C GLU A 221 -19.98 4.77 -2.33
N ILE A 222 -20.61 3.88 -1.56
CA ILE A 222 -22.06 3.86 -1.35
C ILE A 222 -22.35 3.76 0.14
N MET A 223 -22.92 4.80 0.73
CA MET A 223 -23.30 4.81 2.16
C MET A 223 -24.40 3.78 2.41
N LEU A 224 -24.26 3.01 3.49
CA LEU A 224 -25.29 2.08 3.98
C LEU A 224 -26.08 2.69 5.14
N ARG A 225 -27.30 2.21 5.29
CA ARG A 225 -28.19 2.51 6.43
C ARG A 225 -28.71 1.20 7.04
N PRO A 226 -29.13 1.18 8.32
CA PRO A 226 -29.83 0.03 8.88
C PRO A 226 -31.01 -0.40 8.00
N GLY A 227 -31.19 -1.71 7.86
CA GLY A 227 -32.24 -2.34 7.06
C GLY A 227 -31.90 -2.42 5.57
N VAL A 228 -32.91 -2.14 4.73
CA VAL A 228 -32.86 -2.39 3.28
C VAL A 228 -32.16 -1.26 2.54
N ASN A 229 -31.12 -1.61 1.78
CA ASN A 229 -30.41 -0.71 0.87
C ASN A 229 -30.54 -1.26 -0.56
N ILE A 230 -31.22 -0.52 -1.45
CA ILE A 230 -31.17 -0.76 -2.89
C ILE A 230 -30.12 0.18 -3.46
N ILE A 231 -29.03 -0.39 -3.94
CA ILE A 231 -27.87 0.34 -4.41
C ILE A 231 -27.71 0.18 -5.91
N LYS A 232 -27.09 1.17 -6.55
CA LYS A 232 -26.75 1.12 -7.98
C LYS A 232 -25.25 1.06 -8.16
N VAL A 233 -24.75 -0.03 -8.73
CA VAL A 233 -23.34 -0.22 -9.06
C VAL A 233 -23.07 0.27 -10.47
N GLU A 234 -22.16 1.22 -10.62
CA GLU A 234 -21.85 1.85 -11.91
C GLU A 234 -20.90 1.00 -12.76
N LYS A 235 -19.88 0.44 -12.09
CA LYS A 235 -18.91 -0.48 -12.66
C LYS A 235 -18.79 -1.67 -11.72
N GLY A 236 -18.96 -2.88 -12.26
CA GLY A 236 -18.90 -4.10 -11.46
C GLY A 236 -17.50 -4.33 -10.87
N GLY A 237 -17.46 -4.92 -9.68
CA GLY A 237 -16.22 -5.12 -8.93
C GLY A 237 -16.43 -5.91 -7.63
N LEU A 238 -15.31 -6.23 -6.99
CA LEU A 238 -15.31 -6.77 -5.63
C LEU A 238 -15.77 -5.70 -4.65
N VAL A 239 -16.47 -6.12 -3.60
CA VAL A 239 -17.03 -5.22 -2.59
C VAL A 239 -16.27 -5.33 -1.28
N TYR A 240 -16.07 -4.19 -0.64
CA TYR A 240 -15.47 -4.08 0.69
C TYR A 240 -16.37 -3.23 1.57
N LEU A 241 -16.40 -3.52 2.86
CA LEU A 241 -17.11 -2.69 3.83
C LEU A 241 -16.14 -1.70 4.48
N SER A 242 -16.30 -0.41 4.20
CA SER A 242 -15.61 0.64 4.94
C SER A 242 -16.27 0.80 6.30
N TYR A 243 -15.66 0.22 7.33
CA TYR A 243 -16.11 0.34 8.71
C TYR A 243 -14.91 0.58 9.64
N TYR A 244 -14.65 1.86 9.88
CA TYR A 244 -13.51 2.34 10.66
C TYR A 244 -13.98 3.25 11.80
N ASP A 245 -13.43 3.05 12.99
CA ASP A 245 -13.83 3.76 14.21
C ASP A 245 -12.61 4.34 14.94
N ASN A 246 -12.82 5.42 15.69
CA ASN A 246 -11.83 5.99 16.58
C ASN A 246 -11.60 5.16 17.85
N HIS A 247 -12.60 4.36 18.24
CA HIS A 247 -12.66 3.46 19.40
C HIS A 247 -13.22 2.09 18.96
N PRO A 248 -12.50 1.37 18.07
CA PRO A 248 -13.00 0.13 17.45
C PRO A 248 -13.31 -0.97 18.48
N GLU A 249 -12.64 -0.97 19.63
CA GLU A 249 -12.89 -1.90 20.74
C GLU A 249 -14.26 -1.71 21.40
N GLN A 250 -14.89 -0.55 21.22
CA GLN A 250 -16.23 -0.22 21.72
C GLN A 250 -17.29 -0.31 20.63
N ALA A 251 -16.88 -0.53 19.38
CA ALA A 251 -17.78 -0.54 18.24
C ALA A 251 -18.34 -1.96 18.01
N PRO A 252 -19.65 -2.11 17.79
CA PRO A 252 -20.24 -3.42 17.55
C PRO A 252 -19.79 -3.99 16.20
N SER A 253 -19.73 -5.31 16.08
CA SER A 253 -19.68 -5.94 14.76
C SER A 253 -21.03 -5.79 14.07
N ILE A 254 -21.02 -5.32 12.82
CA ILE A 254 -22.27 -5.00 12.10
C ILE A 254 -22.63 -6.11 11.12
N PRO A 255 -23.85 -6.69 11.24
CA PRO A 255 -24.41 -7.61 10.25
C PRO A 255 -24.53 -6.96 8.88
N VAL A 256 -23.99 -7.58 7.83
CA VAL A 256 -24.28 -7.21 6.44
C VAL A 256 -24.56 -8.46 5.63
N HIS A 257 -25.61 -8.40 4.84
CA HIS A 257 -26.06 -9.47 3.98
C HIS A 257 -26.21 -8.96 2.54
N PHE A 258 -25.63 -9.72 1.60
CA PHE A 258 -25.68 -9.54 0.16
C PHE A 258 -26.55 -10.64 -0.50
N PRO A 259 -27.90 -10.49 -0.48
CA PRO A 259 -28.83 -11.37 -1.19
C PRO A 259 -28.57 -11.50 -2.69
N THR A 260 -27.98 -10.47 -3.28
CA THR A 260 -27.74 -10.34 -4.72
C THR A 260 -26.24 -10.35 -5.03
N GLY A 261 -25.89 -10.52 -6.30
CA GLY A 261 -24.49 -10.65 -6.72
C GLY A 261 -23.95 -12.07 -6.62
N LYS A 262 -22.67 -12.21 -6.96
CA LYS A 262 -21.97 -13.50 -7.06
C LYS A 262 -20.91 -13.61 -5.97
N VAL A 263 -20.73 -14.81 -5.44
CA VAL A 263 -19.64 -15.11 -4.52
C VAL A 263 -18.37 -15.27 -5.34
N ASN A 264 -17.37 -14.43 -5.05
CA ASN A 264 -16.00 -14.60 -5.52
C ASN A 264 -15.15 -15.35 -4.48
N GLY A 265 -15.45 -15.14 -3.20
CA GLY A 265 -14.61 -15.57 -2.09
C GLY A 265 -13.34 -14.74 -1.94
N TYR A 266 -12.59 -15.04 -0.89
CA TYR A 266 -11.25 -14.50 -0.63
C TYR A 266 -10.44 -15.50 0.19
N PHE A 267 -9.11 -15.41 0.11
CA PHE A 267 -8.23 -16.27 0.89
C PHE A 267 -7.89 -15.64 2.26
N ASP A 268 -7.98 -16.44 3.33
CA ASP A 268 -7.61 -16.02 4.68
C ASP A 268 -6.61 -17.05 5.23
N ALA A 269 -5.35 -16.65 5.38
CA ALA A 269 -4.29 -17.56 5.80
C ALA A 269 -4.47 -18.11 7.23
N SER A 270 -5.39 -17.54 8.03
CA SER A 270 -5.73 -18.11 9.34
C SER A 270 -6.80 -19.20 9.27
N LYS A 271 -7.39 -19.47 8.10
CA LYS A 271 -8.52 -20.38 7.92
C LYS A 271 -8.35 -21.37 6.78
N HIS A 272 -7.70 -20.95 5.70
CA HIS A 272 -7.64 -21.66 4.43
C HIS A 272 -6.25 -22.25 4.19
N ASP A 273 -6.20 -23.35 3.44
CA ASP A 273 -4.97 -24.01 3.00
C ASP A 273 -4.69 -23.81 1.49
N ASN A 274 -3.64 -24.45 0.96
CA ASN A 274 -3.30 -24.34 -0.45
C ASN A 274 -4.30 -25.03 -1.41
N GLY A 275 -5.10 -25.97 -0.90
CA GLY A 275 -6.23 -26.55 -1.63
C GLY A 275 -7.35 -25.54 -1.78
N ASP A 276 -7.71 -24.85 -0.70
CA ASP A 276 -8.66 -23.73 -0.71
C ASP A 276 -8.19 -22.59 -1.61
N TRP A 277 -6.90 -22.24 -1.57
CA TRP A 277 -6.31 -21.24 -2.46
C TRP A 277 -6.58 -21.57 -3.94
N ASN A 278 -6.30 -22.81 -4.36
CA ASN A 278 -6.52 -23.25 -5.73
C ASN A 278 -8.02 -23.23 -6.09
N ARG A 279 -8.88 -23.73 -5.18
CA ARG A 279 -10.32 -23.72 -5.37
C ARG A 279 -10.87 -22.30 -5.52
N LEU A 280 -10.38 -21.34 -4.74
CA LEU A 280 -10.75 -19.93 -4.86
C LEU A 280 -10.31 -19.33 -6.19
N LEU A 281 -9.10 -19.64 -6.66
CA LEU A 281 -8.62 -19.19 -7.97
C LEU A 281 -9.44 -19.78 -9.13
N ASP A 282 -9.80 -21.06 -9.04
CA ASP A 282 -10.55 -21.77 -10.08
C ASP A 282 -12.01 -21.28 -10.19
N ASN A 283 -12.57 -20.79 -9.09
CA ASN A 283 -13.96 -20.32 -9.02
C ASN A 283 -14.09 -18.78 -8.98
N ALA A 284 -13.00 -18.04 -9.11
CA ALA A 284 -13.02 -16.59 -9.07
C ALA A 284 -13.91 -16.00 -10.19
N ILE A 285 -14.80 -15.08 -9.82
CA ILE A 285 -15.70 -14.37 -10.73
C ILE A 285 -15.06 -13.08 -11.24
N ALA A 286 -14.34 -12.40 -10.35
CA ALA A 286 -13.61 -11.18 -10.64
C ALA A 286 -12.21 -11.51 -11.20
N PRO A 287 -11.60 -10.60 -11.97
CA PRO A 287 -10.21 -10.77 -12.41
C PRO A 287 -9.20 -10.67 -11.26
N ILE A 288 -9.64 -10.28 -10.06
CA ILE A 288 -8.83 -10.13 -8.85
C ILE A 288 -9.27 -11.20 -7.84
N LEU A 289 -8.31 -11.75 -7.10
CA LEU A 289 -8.58 -12.46 -5.86
C LEU A 289 -8.00 -11.66 -4.70
N ASP A 290 -8.79 -11.48 -3.65
CA ASP A 290 -8.32 -10.97 -2.38
C ASP A 290 -7.68 -12.09 -1.57
N ALA A 291 -6.58 -11.77 -0.89
CA ALA A 291 -6.03 -12.63 0.14
C ALA A 291 -5.53 -11.81 1.32
N ARG A 292 -5.55 -12.40 2.52
CA ARG A 292 -5.06 -11.72 3.71
C ARG A 292 -4.30 -12.64 4.65
N GLY A 293 -3.33 -12.04 5.32
CA GLY A 293 -2.64 -12.60 6.47
C GLY A 293 -2.97 -11.83 7.74
N LYS A 294 -2.05 -11.86 8.70
CA LYS A 294 -2.14 -11.12 9.96
C LYS A 294 -1.82 -9.63 9.79
N HIS A 295 -0.88 -9.29 8.91
CA HIS A 295 -0.33 -7.96 8.71
C HIS A 295 -0.46 -7.46 7.27
N ILE A 296 -0.65 -8.36 6.31
CA ILE A 296 -0.83 -8.05 4.89
C ILE A 296 -2.27 -8.31 4.42
N GLN A 297 -2.75 -7.47 3.51
CA GLN A 297 -3.83 -7.77 2.57
C GLN A 297 -3.26 -7.65 1.16
N VAL A 298 -3.63 -8.54 0.25
CA VAL A 298 -3.26 -8.46 -1.16
C VAL A 298 -4.49 -8.48 -2.05
N ALA A 299 -4.46 -7.70 -3.13
CA ALA A 299 -5.47 -7.68 -4.18
C ALA A 299 -4.76 -7.73 -5.54
N TYR A 300 -4.52 -8.94 -6.04
CA TYR A 300 -3.80 -9.17 -7.29
C TYR A 300 -4.62 -9.96 -8.32
N PRO A 301 -4.27 -9.86 -9.61
CA PRO A 301 -4.96 -10.59 -10.65
C PRO A 301 -4.88 -12.11 -10.49
N VAL A 302 -6.02 -12.78 -10.67
CA VAL A 302 -6.17 -14.24 -10.66
C VAL A 302 -5.20 -14.89 -11.66
N GLU A 303 -5.03 -14.27 -12.84
CA GLU A 303 -4.05 -14.71 -13.85
C GLU A 303 -2.64 -14.86 -13.27
N TRP A 304 -2.17 -13.86 -12.52
CA TRP A 304 -0.81 -13.85 -11.98
C TRP A 304 -0.66 -14.77 -10.77
N PHE A 305 -1.69 -14.88 -9.94
CA PHE A 305 -1.70 -15.89 -8.88
C PHE A 305 -1.66 -17.31 -9.43
N ASN A 306 -2.43 -17.60 -10.48
CA ASN A 306 -2.37 -18.89 -11.17
C ASN A 306 -0.98 -19.18 -11.75
N MET A 307 -0.31 -18.15 -12.29
CA MET A 307 1.01 -18.32 -12.90
C MET A 307 2.16 -18.44 -11.89
N HIS A 308 2.08 -17.76 -10.74
CA HIS A 308 3.22 -17.56 -9.85
C HIS A 308 3.06 -18.15 -8.46
N THR A 309 1.84 -18.52 -8.06
CA THR A 309 1.50 -18.86 -6.67
C THR A 309 0.51 -20.02 -6.58
N ARG A 310 0.23 -20.74 -7.68
CA ARG A 310 -0.69 -21.88 -7.61
C ARG A 310 -0.12 -22.95 -6.68
N GLY A 311 -0.96 -23.42 -5.76
CA GLY A 311 -0.59 -24.36 -4.69
C GLY A 311 0.35 -23.79 -3.63
N LYS A 312 0.62 -22.47 -3.61
CA LYS A 312 1.57 -21.82 -2.68
C LYS A 312 1.03 -20.52 -2.06
N GLY A 313 -0.30 -20.44 -1.87
CA GLY A 313 -0.98 -19.26 -1.34
C GLY A 313 -0.61 -18.97 0.12
N VAL A 314 -0.54 -20.01 0.94
CA VAL A 314 -0.14 -19.92 2.35
C VAL A 314 1.27 -19.32 2.46
N GLU A 315 2.21 -19.84 1.68
CA GLU A 315 3.61 -19.44 1.67
C GLU A 315 3.79 -17.98 1.24
N LEU A 316 3.05 -17.53 0.22
CA LEU A 316 3.09 -16.13 -0.22
C LEU A 316 2.65 -15.19 0.91
N ILE A 317 1.51 -15.49 1.54
CA ILE A 317 0.96 -14.61 2.57
C ILE A 317 1.84 -14.63 3.84
N GLN A 318 2.37 -15.79 4.22
CA GLN A 318 3.30 -15.92 5.34
C GLN A 318 4.61 -15.16 5.11
N ASN A 319 5.13 -15.14 3.88
CA ASN A 319 6.32 -14.36 3.54
C ASN A 319 6.10 -12.86 3.73
N TYR A 320 4.95 -12.34 3.27
CA TYR A 320 4.59 -10.95 3.49
C TYR A 320 4.40 -10.63 4.98
N ASP A 321 3.68 -11.47 5.72
CA ASP A 321 3.50 -11.28 7.16
C ASP A 321 4.83 -11.28 7.92
N THR A 322 5.77 -12.15 7.53
CA THR A 322 7.12 -12.22 8.13
C THR A 322 7.92 -10.95 7.85
N MET A 323 7.93 -10.48 6.60
CA MET A 323 8.60 -9.24 6.23
C MET A 323 8.04 -8.03 6.98
N LEU A 324 6.71 -7.93 7.11
CA LEU A 324 6.05 -6.86 7.86
C LEU A 324 6.28 -6.98 9.38
N LEU A 325 6.34 -8.19 9.93
CA LEU A 325 6.70 -8.40 11.33
C LEU A 325 8.10 -7.84 11.61
N HIS A 326 9.07 -8.04 10.72
CA HIS A 326 10.40 -7.42 10.85
C HIS A 326 10.36 -5.89 10.79
N HIS A 327 9.52 -5.30 9.93
CA HIS A 327 9.31 -3.84 9.94
C HIS A 327 8.76 -3.37 11.29
N TYR A 328 7.75 -4.06 11.83
CA TYR A 328 7.17 -3.75 13.12
C TYR A 328 8.13 -3.98 14.28
N THR A 329 9.07 -4.92 14.17
CA THR A 329 10.14 -5.13 15.16
C THR A 329 11.04 -3.90 15.24
N ILE A 330 11.65 -3.46 14.13
CA ILE A 330 12.57 -2.31 14.16
C ILE A 330 11.85 -0.99 14.45
N LEU A 331 10.55 -0.88 14.12
CA LEU A 331 9.70 0.26 14.49
C LEU A 331 9.34 0.29 15.99
N GLY A 332 9.63 -0.78 16.73
CA GLY A 332 9.31 -0.96 18.14
C GLY A 332 7.87 -1.38 18.44
N LEU A 333 7.01 -1.56 17.43
CA LEU A 333 5.62 -1.94 17.66
C LEU A 333 5.48 -3.36 18.24
N VAL A 334 6.45 -4.25 17.97
CA VAL A 334 6.51 -5.58 18.62
C VAL A 334 6.83 -5.42 20.11
N LYS A 335 7.95 -4.77 20.44
CA LYS A 335 8.44 -4.56 21.81
C LYS A 335 7.39 -3.88 22.70
N TYR A 336 6.77 -2.83 22.19
CA TYR A 336 5.79 -2.03 22.92
C TYR A 336 4.34 -2.49 22.73
N ARG A 337 4.10 -3.65 22.08
CA ARG A 337 2.77 -4.25 21.86
C ARG A 337 1.76 -3.30 21.19
N LYS A 338 2.23 -2.57 20.18
CA LYS A 338 1.49 -1.51 19.45
C LYS A 338 1.21 -1.86 17.99
N ILE A 339 1.38 -3.13 17.56
CA ILE A 339 1.03 -3.52 16.19
C ILE A 339 -0.47 -3.31 15.99
N PRO A 340 -0.91 -2.50 15.02
CA PRO A 340 -2.33 -2.30 14.79
C PRO A 340 -2.96 -3.56 14.17
N PRO A 341 -4.27 -3.78 14.38
CA PRO A 341 -5.02 -4.84 13.69
C PRO A 341 -5.21 -4.53 12.19
N ASN A 342 -4.97 -3.28 11.76
CA ASN A 342 -4.95 -2.90 10.35
C ASN A 342 -3.75 -3.52 9.63
N ARG A 343 -3.99 -3.92 8.38
CA ARG A 343 -3.03 -4.46 7.43
C ARG A 343 -2.49 -3.37 6.53
N ILE A 344 -1.31 -3.62 5.96
CA ILE A 344 -0.87 -2.92 4.76
C ILE A 344 -1.50 -3.65 3.56
N LEU A 345 -2.15 -2.90 2.67
CA LEU A 345 -2.65 -3.44 1.41
C LEU A 345 -1.55 -3.42 0.36
N ALA A 346 -1.33 -4.53 -0.32
CA ALA A 346 -0.51 -4.63 -1.52
C ALA A 346 -1.39 -4.97 -2.72
N ARG A 347 -1.45 -4.06 -3.69
CA ARG A 347 -2.40 -4.16 -4.81
C ARG A 347 -1.73 -3.99 -6.16
N VAL A 348 -2.45 -4.38 -7.20
CA VAL A 348 -2.04 -4.08 -8.57
C VAL A 348 -2.33 -2.61 -8.95
N ASN A 349 -1.57 -2.08 -9.89
CA ASN A 349 -1.83 -0.85 -10.63
C ASN A 349 -1.34 -0.96 -12.08
N TYR A 350 -1.73 -0.02 -12.94
CA TYR A 350 -1.29 0.01 -14.34
C TYR A 350 -0.77 1.39 -14.78
N ASN A 351 -0.32 2.20 -13.81
CA ASN A 351 0.17 3.56 -14.04
C ASN A 351 1.69 3.69 -13.80
N TYR A 352 2.20 3.11 -12.72
CA TYR A 352 3.61 3.21 -12.34
C TYR A 352 4.18 1.86 -11.92
N TYR A 353 5.51 1.76 -11.94
CA TYR A 353 6.23 0.54 -11.61
C TYR A 353 5.88 0.04 -10.20
N MET A 354 6.21 0.84 -9.18
CA MET A 354 5.97 0.58 -7.76
C MET A 354 5.82 1.92 -7.03
N PHE A 355 4.90 1.99 -6.06
CA PHE A 355 4.75 3.15 -5.18
C PHE A 355 3.90 2.79 -3.97
N ARG A 356 3.85 3.69 -2.98
CA ARG A 356 2.81 3.74 -1.96
C ARG A 356 1.86 4.92 -2.15
N ASP A 357 0.62 4.78 -1.69
CA ASP A 357 -0.36 5.85 -1.60
C ASP A 357 -1.13 5.80 -0.27
N ARG A 358 -2.35 6.35 -0.22
CA ARG A 358 -3.18 6.38 1.00
C ARG A 358 -3.82 5.03 1.33
N ASP A 359 -3.95 4.17 0.33
CA ASP A 359 -4.67 2.91 0.42
C ASP A 359 -3.71 1.73 0.65
N GLY A 360 -2.42 1.88 0.35
CA GLY A 360 -1.40 0.85 0.55
C GLY A 360 -0.17 1.01 -0.34
N VAL A 361 0.44 -0.12 -0.69
CA VAL A 361 1.50 -0.25 -1.68
C VAL A 361 0.94 -0.83 -2.98
N ALA A 362 1.48 -0.42 -4.12
CA ALA A 362 0.96 -0.75 -5.43
C ALA A 362 2.07 -1.18 -6.40
N TYR A 363 1.77 -2.18 -7.23
CA TYR A 363 2.72 -2.80 -8.17
C TYR A 363 2.17 -2.89 -9.59
N PHE A 364 3.02 -2.66 -10.58
CA PHE A 364 2.59 -2.70 -11.97
C PHE A 364 2.09 -4.09 -12.38
N GLY A 365 0.89 -4.17 -12.97
CA GLY A 365 0.16 -5.40 -13.23
C GLY A 365 0.58 -6.18 -14.46
N ASN A 366 1.89 -6.27 -14.74
CA ASN A 366 2.43 -7.09 -15.82
C ASN A 366 3.08 -8.38 -15.29
N LYS A 367 3.34 -9.34 -16.19
CA LYS A 367 3.98 -10.63 -15.85
C LYS A 367 5.29 -10.47 -15.07
N GLY A 368 6.14 -9.52 -15.46
CA GLY A 368 7.46 -9.34 -14.85
C GLY A 368 7.39 -8.88 -13.40
N THR A 369 6.69 -7.78 -13.14
CA THR A 369 6.50 -7.21 -11.81
C THR A 369 5.67 -8.13 -10.93
N MET A 370 4.63 -8.75 -11.48
CA MET A 370 3.80 -9.68 -10.72
C MET A 370 4.54 -10.97 -10.35
N ARG A 371 5.50 -11.44 -11.16
CA ARG A 371 6.42 -12.51 -10.73
C ARG A 371 7.22 -12.12 -9.49
N MET A 372 7.67 -10.87 -9.40
CA MET A 372 8.48 -10.41 -8.27
C MET A 372 7.70 -10.36 -6.96
N VAL A 373 6.41 -10.04 -7.02
CA VAL A 373 5.60 -9.84 -5.81
C VAL A 373 4.66 -11.01 -5.48
N ALA A 374 4.20 -11.78 -6.47
CA ALA A 374 3.30 -12.90 -6.22
C ALA A 374 4.03 -14.24 -6.08
N ASN A 375 5.29 -14.38 -6.50
CA ASN A 375 6.01 -15.65 -6.34
C ASN A 375 6.69 -15.72 -4.95
N PRO A 376 6.32 -16.68 -4.08
CA PRO A 376 6.86 -16.78 -2.72
C PRO A 376 8.37 -17.06 -2.68
N GLU A 377 8.94 -17.72 -3.68
CA GLU A 377 10.37 -18.00 -3.74
C GLU A 377 11.21 -16.79 -4.17
N VAL A 378 10.55 -15.80 -4.80
CA VAL A 378 11.18 -14.63 -5.40
C VAL A 378 11.02 -13.41 -4.49
N VAL A 379 9.82 -13.17 -3.94
CA VAL A 379 9.48 -11.95 -3.18
C VAL A 379 10.37 -11.74 -1.95
N THR A 380 10.98 -12.79 -1.42
CA THR A 380 11.84 -12.77 -0.23
C THR A 380 13.33 -12.60 -0.54
N LYS A 381 13.70 -12.50 -1.82
CA LYS A 381 15.11 -12.45 -2.26
C LYS A 381 15.41 -11.20 -3.08
N GLY A 382 16.65 -10.71 -2.99
CA GLY A 382 17.21 -9.72 -3.89
C GLY A 382 16.34 -8.46 -4.05
N ASP A 383 16.36 -7.90 -5.25
CA ASP A 383 15.60 -6.69 -5.59
C ASP A 383 14.09 -6.81 -5.33
N PRO A 384 13.41 -7.96 -5.57
CA PRO A 384 12.01 -8.14 -5.17
C PRO A 384 11.74 -7.88 -3.68
N CYS A 385 12.58 -8.45 -2.79
CA CYS A 385 12.46 -8.21 -1.35
C CYS A 385 12.69 -6.74 -1.00
N TRP A 386 13.72 -6.13 -1.60
CA TRP A 386 13.98 -4.71 -1.43
C TRP A 386 12.78 -3.86 -1.85
N GLY A 387 12.23 -4.12 -3.03
CA GLY A 387 11.11 -3.37 -3.58
C GLY A 387 9.89 -3.38 -2.66
N PHE A 388 9.47 -4.56 -2.18
CA PHE A 388 8.36 -4.62 -1.23
C PHE A 388 8.68 -3.87 0.07
N CYS A 389 9.85 -4.13 0.66
CA CYS A 389 10.23 -3.53 1.95
C CYS A 389 10.45 -2.01 1.86
N HIS A 390 10.85 -1.49 0.70
CA HIS A 390 11.01 -0.06 0.48
C HIS A 390 9.64 0.66 0.50
N GLU A 391 8.68 0.15 -0.26
CA GLU A 391 7.33 0.72 -0.31
C GLU A 391 6.58 0.57 1.03
N ALA A 392 6.69 -0.61 1.67
CA ALA A 392 6.14 -0.82 3.01
C ALA A 392 6.84 0.06 4.06
N GLY A 393 8.15 0.26 3.93
CA GLY A 393 8.91 1.21 4.73
C GLY A 393 8.38 2.63 4.62
N HIS A 394 7.95 3.07 3.44
CA HIS A 394 7.31 4.38 3.27
C HIS A 394 5.97 4.52 4.01
N VAL A 395 5.20 3.43 4.17
CA VAL A 395 3.98 3.45 5.00
C VAL A 395 4.35 3.68 6.48
N LEU A 396 5.49 3.13 6.91
CA LEU A 396 5.90 3.06 8.31
C LEU A 396 6.90 4.15 8.76
N GLN A 397 7.31 5.04 7.84
CA GLN A 397 8.14 6.20 8.14
C GLN A 397 7.44 7.20 9.08
N LEU A 398 8.03 7.45 10.24
CA LEU A 398 7.61 8.53 11.14
C LEU A 398 7.99 9.89 10.56
N ARG A 399 7.00 10.59 10.00
CA ARG A 399 7.16 11.90 9.37
C ARG A 399 6.65 13.01 10.31
N PRO A 400 7.43 14.08 10.56
CA PRO A 400 8.80 14.34 10.09
C PRO A 400 9.92 13.85 11.03
N GLN A 401 9.61 13.11 12.10
CA GLN A 401 10.54 12.89 13.22
C GLN A 401 11.85 12.16 12.88
N ILE A 402 11.78 11.08 12.11
CA ILE A 402 12.97 10.42 11.52
C ILE A 402 13.04 10.64 10.01
N THR A 403 12.14 11.48 9.48
CA THR A 403 11.96 11.71 8.04
C THR A 403 11.74 13.20 7.80
N TRP A 404 12.71 14.01 8.19
CA TRP A 404 12.75 15.43 7.80
C TRP A 404 13.09 15.57 6.31
N GLY A 405 12.99 16.78 5.78
CA GLY A 405 13.24 17.02 4.35
C GLY A 405 14.61 16.50 3.91
N GLY A 406 14.63 15.73 2.82
CA GLY A 406 15.81 15.07 2.28
C GLY A 406 15.95 13.60 2.68
N LEU A 407 15.07 13.09 3.57
CA LEU A 407 15.09 11.70 4.03
C LEU A 407 13.92 10.85 3.55
N THR A 408 13.02 11.37 2.71
CA THR A 408 11.85 10.56 2.27
C THR A 408 12.28 9.25 1.61
N GLU A 409 13.33 9.26 0.79
CA GLU A 409 13.93 8.07 0.15
C GLU A 409 15.08 7.42 0.93
N VAL A 410 15.30 7.86 2.18
CA VAL A 410 16.41 7.39 3.02
C VAL A 410 15.88 6.61 4.21
N SER A 411 15.02 7.20 5.04
CA SER A 411 14.62 6.57 6.31
C SER A 411 13.71 5.35 6.12
N CYS A 412 13.02 5.21 4.98
CA CYS A 412 12.28 3.99 4.62
C CYS A 412 13.21 2.78 4.51
N ASN A 413 14.45 3.02 4.08
CA ASN A 413 15.45 1.98 3.88
C ASN A 413 16.06 1.47 5.20
N ILE A 414 15.79 2.11 6.35
CA ILE A 414 16.10 1.51 7.67
C ILE A 414 15.30 0.22 7.82
N PHE A 415 14.01 0.25 7.46
CA PHE A 415 13.16 -0.94 7.48
C PHE A 415 13.59 -1.94 6.40
N SER A 416 13.91 -1.47 5.19
CA SER A 416 14.32 -2.33 4.09
C SER A 416 15.63 -3.07 4.38
N MET A 417 16.63 -2.39 4.95
CA MET A 417 17.90 -3.01 5.37
C MET A 417 17.66 -4.06 6.45
N TYR A 418 16.91 -3.72 7.49
CA TYR A 418 16.63 -4.63 8.60
C TYR A 418 15.88 -5.88 8.14
N THR A 419 14.75 -5.72 7.45
CA THR A 419 13.94 -6.85 7.00
C THR A 419 14.71 -7.72 6.02
N ARG A 420 15.38 -7.12 5.03
CA ARG A 420 16.20 -7.87 4.07
C ARG A 420 17.25 -8.74 4.76
N GLY A 421 17.98 -8.18 5.72
CA GLY A 421 18.98 -8.92 6.50
C GLY A 421 18.35 -10.08 7.29
N LYS A 422 17.18 -9.85 7.92
CA LYS A 422 16.43 -10.92 8.61
C LYS A 422 15.88 -11.99 7.67
N MET A 423 15.62 -11.65 6.40
CA MET A 423 15.27 -12.61 5.35
C MET A 423 16.50 -13.33 4.75
N GLY A 424 17.70 -13.12 5.29
CA GLY A 424 18.93 -13.82 4.87
C GLY A 424 19.58 -13.27 3.60
N ASN A 425 19.25 -12.03 3.21
CA ASN A 425 19.85 -11.39 2.03
C ASN A 425 21.07 -10.55 2.41
N GLU A 426 22.00 -10.41 1.48
CA GLU A 426 23.15 -9.52 1.62
C GLU A 426 22.74 -8.04 1.77
N SER A 427 23.56 -7.31 2.52
CA SER A 427 23.44 -5.86 2.74
C SER A 427 23.54 -5.09 1.42
N ARG A 428 22.58 -4.17 1.20
CA ARG A 428 22.58 -3.28 0.03
C ARG A 428 23.74 -2.30 0.10
N LEU A 429 24.06 -1.80 1.30
CA LEU A 429 25.17 -0.86 1.51
C LEU A 429 26.52 -1.52 1.30
N ALA A 430 26.69 -2.78 1.73
CA ALA A 430 27.92 -3.55 1.53
C ALA A 430 28.13 -3.88 0.05
N SER A 431 27.13 -4.50 -0.59
CA SER A 431 27.20 -4.91 -2.01
C SER A 431 27.48 -3.74 -2.95
N GLN A 432 26.94 -2.56 -2.65
CA GLN A 432 27.16 -1.35 -3.43
C GLN A 432 28.37 -0.52 -2.96
N LYS A 433 29.13 -0.97 -1.95
CA LYS A 433 30.30 -0.27 -1.37
C LYS A 433 29.98 1.13 -0.85
N ASN A 434 28.77 1.35 -0.33
CA ASN A 434 28.33 2.67 0.14
C ASN A 434 29.09 3.14 1.39
N TYR A 435 29.54 2.27 2.28
CA TYR A 435 30.36 2.68 3.44
C TYR A 435 31.61 3.47 3.03
N ALA A 436 32.39 2.93 2.09
CA ALA A 436 33.60 3.59 1.58
C ALA A 436 33.28 4.84 0.75
N LYS A 437 32.24 4.78 -0.09
CA LYS A 437 31.81 5.95 -0.88
C LYS A 437 31.33 7.10 0.00
N ALA A 438 30.51 6.81 1.01
CA ALA A 438 29.95 7.80 1.93
C ALA A 438 31.03 8.45 2.78
N ARG A 439 31.98 7.67 3.34
CA ARG A 439 33.12 8.23 4.08
C ARG A 439 33.92 9.21 3.22
N ARG A 440 34.35 8.78 2.03
CA ARG A 440 35.12 9.65 1.12
C ARG A 440 34.37 10.92 0.72
N LYS A 441 33.05 10.83 0.48
CA LYS A 441 32.25 11.95 -0.04
C LYS A 441 31.72 12.90 1.03
N ILE A 442 31.55 12.43 2.27
CA ILE A 442 30.91 13.18 3.35
C ILE A 442 31.92 13.45 4.47
N VAL A 443 32.51 12.40 5.05
CA VAL A 443 33.42 12.52 6.19
C VAL A 443 34.73 13.18 5.79
N ASP A 444 35.33 12.73 4.68
CA ASP A 444 36.62 13.21 4.18
C ASP A 444 36.47 14.42 3.23
N SER A 445 35.28 15.05 3.20
CA SER A 445 35.00 16.16 2.31
C SER A 445 35.71 17.45 2.75
N ASP A 446 36.27 18.17 1.78
CA ASP A 446 36.82 19.51 1.94
C ASP A 446 36.39 20.40 0.75
N PRO A 447 35.60 21.47 0.96
CA PRO A 447 35.04 21.90 2.24
C PRO A 447 34.04 20.88 2.79
N ARG A 448 33.92 20.85 4.13
CA ARG A 448 33.02 19.91 4.81
C ARG A 448 31.55 20.15 4.45
N ILE A 449 30.83 19.07 4.17
CA ILE A 449 29.40 19.09 3.86
C ILE A 449 28.54 18.43 4.95
N SER A 450 27.24 18.71 4.94
CA SER A 450 26.25 17.86 5.60
C SER A 450 26.01 16.58 4.80
N TYR A 451 25.76 15.45 5.46
CA TYR A 451 25.34 14.23 4.77
C TYR A 451 24.10 14.46 3.86
N LEU A 452 23.19 15.38 4.24
CA LEU A 452 22.00 15.74 3.44
C LEU A 452 22.34 16.29 2.04
N GLN A 453 23.56 16.79 1.85
CA GLN A 453 24.02 17.35 0.58
C GLN A 453 24.58 16.29 -0.37
N ASP A 454 24.84 15.05 0.08
CA ASP A 454 25.26 13.98 -0.81
C ASP A 454 24.08 13.52 -1.70
N PRO A 455 24.24 13.45 -3.03
CA PRO A 455 23.13 13.13 -3.92
C PRO A 455 22.67 11.67 -3.82
N ASP A 456 23.51 10.76 -3.34
CA ASP A 456 23.19 9.33 -3.24
C ASP A 456 22.44 9.03 -1.92
N VAL A 457 21.19 8.62 -2.05
CA VAL A 457 20.32 8.27 -0.91
C VAL A 457 20.91 7.12 -0.07
N PHE A 458 21.71 6.23 -0.68
CA PHE A 458 22.35 5.14 0.03
C PHE A 458 23.58 5.60 0.82
N ASN A 459 24.31 6.63 0.36
CA ASN A 459 25.35 7.24 1.18
C ASN A 459 24.73 7.96 2.39
N ARG A 460 23.61 8.65 2.18
CA ARG A 460 22.83 9.28 3.26
C ARG A 460 22.30 8.30 4.30
N LEU A 461 22.02 7.05 3.90
CA LEU A 461 21.57 5.99 4.81
C LEU A 461 22.67 5.46 5.73
N VAL A 462 23.94 5.48 5.30
CA VAL A 462 25.08 4.90 6.03
C VAL A 462 25.12 5.31 7.51
N PRO A 463 25.08 6.60 7.89
CA PRO A 463 25.12 6.97 9.31
C PRO A 463 23.96 6.38 10.12
N PHE A 464 22.76 6.30 9.56
CA PHE A 464 21.62 5.69 10.26
C PHE A 464 21.85 4.19 10.47
N TRP A 465 22.34 3.49 9.45
CA TRP A 465 22.56 2.05 9.58
C TRP A 465 23.77 1.73 10.48
N GLN A 466 24.81 2.55 10.50
CA GLN A 466 25.94 2.37 11.42
C GLN A 466 25.55 2.48 12.90
N LEU A 467 24.57 3.33 13.24
CA LEU A 467 23.99 3.35 14.59
C LEU A 467 23.35 2.00 14.93
N HIS A 468 22.59 1.40 13.99
CA HIS A 468 22.02 0.06 14.19
C HIS A 468 23.12 -0.97 14.46
N LEU A 469 24.15 -1.01 13.62
CA LEU A 469 25.26 -1.96 13.74
C LEU A 469 26.01 -1.79 15.05
N TYR A 470 26.33 -0.55 15.44
CA TYR A 470 27.04 -0.25 16.68
C TYR A 470 26.25 -0.74 17.89
N PHE A 471 24.98 -0.34 18.01
CA PHE A 471 24.20 -0.70 19.19
C PHE A 471 23.83 -2.18 19.21
N GLN A 472 23.60 -2.82 18.06
CA GLN A 472 23.43 -4.26 18.00
C GLN A 472 24.69 -4.99 18.49
N LYS A 473 25.88 -4.59 18.02
CA LYS A 473 27.16 -5.17 18.45
C LYS A 473 27.42 -4.97 19.95
N ASN A 474 26.92 -3.86 20.50
CA ASN A 474 27.08 -3.50 21.92
C ASN A 474 25.87 -3.92 22.79
N GLY A 475 25.13 -4.97 22.40
CA GLY A 475 24.10 -5.60 23.24
C GLY A 475 22.79 -4.83 23.37
N LYS A 476 22.54 -3.82 22.52
CA LYS A 476 21.29 -3.04 22.45
C LYS A 476 20.59 -3.26 21.09
N PRO A 477 20.11 -4.48 20.78
CA PRO A 477 19.50 -4.80 19.48
C PRO A 477 18.19 -4.03 19.20
N ASP A 478 17.51 -3.57 20.25
CA ASP A 478 16.27 -2.78 20.17
C ASP A 478 16.52 -1.27 20.05
N PHE A 479 17.75 -0.82 19.82
CA PHE A 479 18.07 0.62 19.79
C PHE A 479 17.12 1.45 18.93
N TYR A 480 16.85 1.02 17.69
CA TYR A 480 15.92 1.75 16.83
C TYR A 480 14.45 1.64 17.26
N ALA A 481 14.06 0.51 17.86
CA ALA A 481 12.73 0.36 18.44
C ALA A 481 12.50 1.39 19.56
N ASP A 482 13.50 1.58 20.41
CA ASP A 482 13.45 2.51 21.54
C ASP A 482 13.55 3.97 21.06
N VAL A 483 14.43 4.29 20.11
CA VAL A 483 14.51 5.62 19.48
C VAL A 483 13.18 6.03 18.84
N MET A 484 12.57 5.13 18.06
CA MET A 484 11.30 5.43 17.38
C MET A 484 10.13 5.50 18.35
N GLU A 485 10.15 4.76 19.46
CA GLU A 485 9.15 4.89 20.53
C GLU A 485 9.29 6.22 21.28
N GLU A 486 10.52 6.64 21.61
CA GLU A 486 10.79 7.95 22.19
C GLU A 486 10.29 9.08 21.29
N MET A 487 10.49 8.97 19.99
CA MET A 487 9.89 9.88 19.02
C MET A 487 8.36 9.81 19.02
N ARG A 488 7.78 8.61 19.04
CA ARG A 488 6.33 8.40 19.04
C ARG A 488 5.65 9.12 20.20
N ASN A 489 6.28 9.18 21.36
CA ASN A 489 5.72 9.75 22.59
C ASN A 489 6.00 11.26 22.81
N ARG A 490 6.55 11.98 21.82
CA ARG A 490 6.84 13.43 21.90
C ARG A 490 6.40 14.21 20.66
N PRO A 491 6.05 15.49 20.70
CA PRO A 491 5.79 16.26 19.47
C PRO A 491 7.01 16.28 18.52
N ASP A 492 6.74 16.41 17.22
CA ASP A 492 7.81 16.72 16.26
C ASP A 492 8.42 18.10 16.55
N ALA A 493 9.73 18.24 16.33
CA ALA A 493 10.47 19.46 16.66
C ALA A 493 10.31 20.57 15.61
N GLY A 494 9.76 20.24 14.45
CA GLY A 494 9.49 21.18 13.37
C GLY A 494 8.97 20.52 12.10
N ARG A 495 8.39 21.32 11.19
CA ARG A 495 7.79 20.88 9.92
C ARG A 495 8.25 21.78 8.78
N GLY A 496 8.13 21.33 7.53
CA GLY A 496 8.60 22.13 6.39
C GLY A 496 10.09 22.45 6.50
N ASN A 497 10.48 23.72 6.34
CA ASN A 497 11.87 24.14 6.52
C ASN A 497 12.35 23.96 7.98
N ASP A 498 11.47 24.07 8.97
CA ASP A 498 11.83 23.81 10.37
C ASP A 498 12.03 22.32 10.68
N SER A 499 11.74 21.42 9.73
CA SER A 499 11.91 19.98 9.95
C SER A 499 13.36 19.58 10.25
N ILE A 500 14.35 20.42 9.91
CA ILE A 500 15.75 20.26 10.31
C ILE A 500 15.93 20.17 11.82
N ARG A 501 15.03 20.78 12.62
CA ARG A 501 15.05 20.65 14.09
C ARG A 501 14.85 19.21 14.57
N ASN A 502 14.18 18.36 13.79
CA ASN A 502 14.05 16.93 14.11
C ASN A 502 15.39 16.20 14.03
N GLN A 503 16.36 16.66 13.23
CA GLN A 503 17.71 16.11 13.21
C GLN A 503 18.39 16.25 14.56
N PHE A 504 18.34 17.43 15.16
CA PHE A 504 18.91 17.69 16.49
C PHE A 504 18.16 16.93 17.58
N GLN A 505 16.83 16.82 17.47
CA GLN A 505 16.05 15.97 18.37
C GLN A 505 16.46 14.48 18.24
N PHE A 506 16.64 13.97 17.02
CA PHE A 506 17.10 12.61 16.75
C PHE A 506 18.47 12.34 17.40
N ILE A 507 19.43 13.27 17.24
CA ILE A 507 20.75 13.17 17.88
C ILE A 507 20.63 13.00 19.39
N ARG A 508 19.82 13.87 20.05
CA ARG A 508 19.60 13.81 21.51
C ARG A 508 18.98 12.48 21.92
N ILE A 509 17.95 12.02 21.20
CA ILE A 509 17.28 10.73 21.47
C ILE A 509 18.25 9.57 21.31
N CYS A 510 19.05 9.54 20.25
CA CYS A 510 20.06 8.50 20.05
C CYS A 510 21.07 8.45 21.20
N CYS A 511 21.53 9.60 21.69
CA CYS A 511 22.44 9.66 22.83
C CYS A 511 21.76 9.20 24.12
N ASP A 512 20.51 9.62 24.37
CA ASP A 512 19.75 9.25 25.57
C ASP A 512 19.42 7.74 25.59
N VAL A 513 18.89 7.19 24.50
CA VAL A 513 18.56 5.75 24.38
C VAL A 513 19.82 4.89 24.40
N GLY A 514 20.87 5.36 23.74
CA GLY A 514 22.17 4.69 23.73
C GLY A 514 22.94 4.80 25.03
N GLU A 515 22.59 5.75 25.90
CA GLU A 515 23.39 6.21 27.05
C GLU A 515 24.86 6.44 26.66
N THR A 516 25.07 6.97 25.45
CA THR A 516 26.36 7.07 24.79
C THR A 516 26.50 8.45 24.18
N ASP A 517 27.64 9.11 24.38
CA ASP A 517 27.96 10.37 23.73
C ASP A 517 28.37 10.13 22.27
N LEU A 518 27.41 10.33 21.35
CA LEU A 518 27.60 10.16 19.90
C LEU A 518 28.05 11.46 19.20
N THR A 519 28.50 12.48 19.93
CA THR A 519 28.83 13.79 19.37
C THR A 519 29.85 13.68 18.23
N ASP A 520 30.95 12.94 18.42
CA ASP A 520 32.00 12.78 17.41
C ASP A 520 31.50 12.03 16.16
N PHE A 521 30.58 11.08 16.33
CA PHE A 521 29.97 10.33 15.23
C PHE A 521 29.10 11.25 14.36
N PHE A 522 28.23 12.03 14.99
CA PHE A 522 27.36 12.98 14.29
C PHE A 522 28.14 14.14 13.67
N GLU A 523 29.22 14.57 14.32
CA GLU A 523 30.20 15.52 13.77
C GLU A 523 30.76 14.97 12.45
N LYS A 524 31.39 13.80 12.44
CA LYS A 524 31.98 13.21 11.22
C LYS A 524 31.01 13.14 10.04
N TRP A 525 29.76 12.76 10.29
CA TRP A 525 28.73 12.67 9.24
C TRP A 525 28.07 14.01 8.88
N GLY A 526 28.53 15.15 9.41
CA GLY A 526 28.03 16.46 9.02
C GLY A 526 26.62 16.77 9.54
N PHE A 527 26.17 16.13 10.63
CA PHE A 527 24.91 16.48 11.29
C PHE A 527 25.01 17.81 12.05
N PHE A 528 26.22 18.26 12.39
CA PHE A 528 26.50 19.56 12.99
C PHE A 528 27.04 20.60 11.99
N TYR A 529 26.79 20.40 10.68
CA TYR A 529 27.10 21.40 9.65
C TYR A 529 26.37 22.72 9.95
N VAL A 530 27.09 23.84 9.93
CA VAL A 530 26.53 25.20 10.08
C VAL A 530 26.48 25.85 8.69
N GLY A 531 25.32 26.38 8.32
CA GLY A 531 25.11 27.02 7.02
C GLY A 531 23.76 26.71 6.39
N GLU A 532 23.64 26.99 5.10
CA GLU A 532 22.43 26.74 4.32
C GLU A 532 22.46 25.38 3.60
N ILE A 533 21.35 24.64 3.67
CA ILE A 533 21.16 23.42 2.88
C ILE A 533 19.92 23.61 2.01
N LYS A 534 20.09 23.49 0.69
CA LYS A 534 18.99 23.53 -0.29
C LYS A 534 18.88 22.16 -0.94
N LEU A 535 17.70 21.55 -0.87
CA LEU A 535 17.44 20.25 -1.48
C LEU A 535 16.00 20.12 -1.98
N LYS A 536 15.80 19.21 -2.94
CA LYS A 536 14.49 18.83 -3.45
C LYS A 536 14.16 17.42 -2.97
N ASP A 537 13.07 17.30 -2.23
CA ASP A 537 12.54 16.03 -1.70
C ASP A 537 11.02 16.10 -1.67
N TYR A 538 10.38 15.76 -2.80
CA TYR A 538 8.94 15.94 -3.08
C TYR A 538 8.40 17.39 -2.98
N ARG A 539 9.21 18.30 -2.47
CA ARG A 539 9.08 19.77 -2.44
C ARG A 539 10.48 20.37 -2.29
N ASN A 540 10.59 21.68 -2.41
CA ASN A 540 11.84 22.36 -2.11
C ASN A 540 11.95 22.61 -0.60
N TYR A 541 13.14 22.34 -0.06
CA TYR A 541 13.53 22.69 1.30
C TYR A 541 14.70 23.66 1.27
N HIS A 542 14.67 24.60 2.20
CA HIS A 542 15.76 25.51 2.49
C HIS A 542 15.96 25.51 4.00
N PHE A 543 17.01 24.83 4.46
CA PHE A 543 17.39 24.76 5.86
C PHE A 543 18.46 25.78 6.16
N VAL A 544 18.35 26.41 7.31
CA VAL A 544 19.38 27.26 7.91
C VAL A 544 19.78 26.61 9.22
N VAL A 545 20.99 26.06 9.28
CA VAL A 545 21.54 25.47 10.50
C VAL A 545 22.45 26.50 11.17
N THR A 546 22.11 26.89 12.39
CA THR A 546 22.86 27.91 13.15
C THR A 546 23.85 27.29 14.12
N GLU A 547 24.86 28.07 14.52
CA GLU A 547 25.79 27.68 15.57
C GLU A 547 25.08 27.39 16.89
N GLU A 548 24.04 28.15 17.21
CA GLU A 548 23.22 27.97 18.41
C GLU A 548 22.56 26.58 18.47
N MET A 549 21.93 26.12 17.38
CA MET A 549 21.31 24.79 17.34
C MET A 549 22.33 23.67 17.61
N VAL A 550 23.55 23.82 17.06
CA VAL A 550 24.66 22.89 17.26
C VAL A 550 25.16 22.95 18.71
N ALA A 551 25.43 24.16 19.22
CA ALA A 551 25.94 24.38 20.57
C ALA A 551 24.98 23.89 21.65
N GLU A 552 23.68 24.18 21.53
CA GLU A 552 22.66 23.70 22.46
C GLU A 552 22.61 22.17 22.50
N THR A 553 22.73 21.52 21.34
CA THR A 553 22.69 20.06 21.23
C THR A 553 23.93 19.42 21.84
N LYS A 554 25.12 19.95 21.54
CA LYS A 554 26.37 19.49 22.17
C LYS A 554 26.34 19.70 23.68
N ALA A 555 25.93 20.88 24.15
CA ALA A 555 25.81 21.18 25.57
C ALA A 555 24.80 20.28 26.29
N TYR A 556 23.68 19.93 25.64
CA TYR A 556 22.74 18.93 26.16
C TYR A 556 23.43 17.58 26.39
N ILE A 557 24.16 17.06 25.40
CA ILE A 557 24.83 15.76 25.48
C ILE A 557 25.94 15.79 26.55
N THR A 558 26.75 16.86 26.58
CA THR A 558 27.81 17.02 27.59
C THR A 558 27.26 16.96 29.02
N ARG A 559 26.12 17.61 29.29
CA ARG A 559 25.48 17.59 30.62
C ARG A 559 25.01 16.19 31.05
N LYS A 560 24.81 15.26 30.13
CA LYS A 560 24.44 13.87 30.45
C LYS A 560 25.60 13.05 30.99
N ASN A 561 26.84 13.49 30.75
CA ASN A 561 28.05 12.78 31.18
C ASN A 561 28.08 11.30 30.70
N TYR A 562 27.56 11.06 29.49
CA TYR A 562 27.62 9.73 28.87
C TYR A 562 29.04 9.39 28.42
N ARG A 563 29.37 8.10 28.42
CA ARG A 563 30.65 7.64 27.87
C ARG A 563 30.64 7.74 26.34
N LYS A 564 31.79 8.08 25.76
CA LYS A 564 31.98 7.96 24.31
C LYS A 564 32.01 6.49 23.88
N PRO A 565 31.72 6.19 22.60
CA PRO A 565 31.88 4.87 22.03
C PRO A 565 33.28 4.27 22.27
N ALA A 566 33.34 2.98 22.60
CA ALA A 566 34.61 2.27 22.77
C ALA A 566 35.37 2.07 21.45
N GLU A 567 34.65 2.11 20.33
CA GLU A 567 35.16 2.08 18.97
C GLU A 567 34.44 3.16 18.15
N ASP A 568 35.05 3.62 17.06
CA ASP A 568 34.45 4.62 16.18
C ASP A 568 33.30 4.03 15.36
N PRO A 569 32.02 4.39 15.63
CA PRO A 569 30.89 3.82 14.90
C PRO A 569 30.89 4.18 13.41
N SER A 570 31.57 5.25 13.01
CA SER A 570 31.65 5.69 11.61
C SER A 570 32.49 4.77 10.71
N LEU A 571 33.24 3.85 11.31
CA LEU A 571 34.06 2.85 10.61
C LEU A 571 33.34 1.51 10.42
N LEU A 572 32.19 1.30 11.07
CA LEU A 572 31.47 0.03 11.00
C LEU A 572 30.86 -0.22 9.60
N SER A 573 30.79 -1.50 9.24
CA SER A 573 30.10 -2.04 8.08
C SER A 573 29.58 -3.44 8.40
N ASP A 574 28.59 -3.91 7.65
CA ASP A 574 27.98 -5.24 7.77
C ASP A 574 28.36 -6.20 6.62
#